data_AF-A0A2R6RW56-F1
#
_entry.id   AF-A0A2R6RW56-F1
#
_cell.length_a   1.000
_cell.length_b   1.000
_cell.length_c   1.000
_cell.angle_alpha   90.00
_cell.angle_beta   90.00
_cell.angle_gamma   90.00
#
_symmetry.space_group_name_H-M   'P 1'
#
loop_
_entity.id
_entity.type
_entity.pdbx_description
1 polymer ?
#
loop_
_entity_poly.entity_id
_entity_poly.type
_entity_poly.pdbx_seq_one_letter_code
_entity_poly.pdbx_strand_id
1 'polypeptide(L)'
;MPFWEAVRVKKGGDVICAGTRLRQIRQGRNASLIRHAVVTGAEEMCTVFYGRLEQILECNIPVHDPAFWSHLSGTRLLLALITPCQTFKKDATKTLVTYTQELNSGCCLQTIQNVVGRIQVEVHNHWGIIDRSSDVARTIFVEDMDIMVEGLDD
;
A
#
# COMPACT_ATOMS: atom_id res chain seq x y z
N MET A 1 -16.27 10.15 7.43
CA MET A 1 -15.06 9.53 6.87
C MET A 1 -14.47 10.47 5.84
N PRO A 2 -13.15 10.70 5.82
CA PRO A 2 -12.52 11.49 4.76
C PRO A 2 -12.82 10.86 3.38
N PHE A 3 -13.05 11.69 2.37
CA PHE A 3 -13.36 11.23 1.02
C PHE A 3 -12.08 10.81 0.32
N TRP A 4 -11.94 9.53 0.02
CA TRP A 4 -10.81 9.02 -0.76
C TRP A 4 -10.93 9.45 -2.21
N GLU A 5 -9.93 10.20 -2.65
CA GLU A 5 -9.79 10.65 -4.03
C GLU A 5 -9.41 9.46 -4.93
N ALA A 6 -9.90 9.47 -6.17
CA ALA A 6 -9.53 8.44 -7.12
C ALA A 6 -8.12 8.74 -7.63
N VAL A 7 -7.13 7.94 -7.21
CA VAL A 7 -5.83 7.88 -7.87
C VAL A 7 -6.06 7.41 -9.30
N ARG A 8 -5.82 8.30 -10.28
CA ARG A 8 -5.84 7.93 -11.70
C ARG A 8 -4.44 7.99 -12.26
N VAL A 9 -4.01 6.86 -12.81
CA VAL A 9 -2.83 6.77 -13.67
C VAL A 9 -3.23 7.31 -15.04
N LYS A 10 -2.61 8.41 -15.47
CA LYS A 10 -2.81 8.99 -16.82
C LYS A 10 -1.63 8.59 -17.71
N LYS A 11 -1.87 8.46 -19.01
CA LYS A 11 -0.86 8.33 -20.10
C LYS A 11 0.45 7.63 -19.68
N GLY A 12 0.48 6.30 -19.76
CA GLY A 12 1.74 5.55 -19.75
C GLY A 12 2.19 4.94 -18.43
N GLY A 13 1.58 5.29 -17.28
CA GLY A 13 1.88 4.58 -16.02
C GLY A 13 2.49 5.46 -14.93
N ASP A 14 3.18 6.54 -15.31
CA ASP A 14 4.20 7.14 -14.43
C ASP A 14 3.70 8.32 -13.58
N VAL A 15 2.43 8.72 -13.72
CA VAL A 15 1.89 9.89 -13.02
C VAL A 15 0.67 9.50 -12.20
N ILE A 16 0.82 9.57 -10.88
CA ILE A 16 -0.26 9.47 -9.88
C ILE A 16 -0.74 10.88 -9.56
N CYS A 17 -1.96 11.23 -9.98
CA CYS A 17 -2.63 12.46 -9.52
C CYS A 17 -3.68 12.15 -8.47
N ALA A 18 -3.55 12.76 -7.29
CA ALA A 18 -4.63 12.98 -6.35
C ALA A 18 -5.42 14.23 -6.80
N GLY A 19 -6.74 14.23 -6.62
CA GLY A 19 -7.60 15.33 -7.02
C GLY A 19 -8.76 15.51 -6.05
N THR A 20 -8.87 16.71 -5.49
CA THR A 20 -9.85 17.07 -4.46
C THR A 20 -11.28 16.95 -4.94
N ARG A 21 -12.03 16.02 -4.33
CA ARG A 21 -13.48 15.90 -4.56
C ARG A 21 -14.24 16.85 -3.64
N LEU A 22 -14.84 17.86 -4.24
CA LEU A 22 -15.73 18.83 -3.58
C LEU A 22 -17.15 18.29 -3.30
N ARG A 23 -17.54 17.13 -3.84
CA ARG A 23 -18.88 16.53 -3.63
C ARG A 23 -18.88 15.00 -3.60
N GLN A 24 -19.71 14.44 -2.72
CA GLN A 24 -20.02 13.02 -2.63
C GLN A 24 -20.91 12.60 -3.82
N ILE A 25 -20.37 11.81 -4.74
CA ILE A 25 -21.18 11.15 -5.77
C ILE A 25 -21.89 9.98 -5.07
N ARG A 26 -23.23 9.99 -5.04
CA ARG A 26 -24.07 8.95 -4.41
C ARG A 26 -23.80 7.52 -4.93
N GLN A 27 -23.13 7.39 -6.07
CA GLN A 27 -22.76 6.13 -6.72
C GLN A 27 -21.23 5.98 -6.94
N GLY A 28 -20.40 6.69 -6.17
CA GLY A 28 -18.95 6.53 -6.27
C GLY A 28 -18.50 5.12 -5.87
N ARG A 29 -17.71 4.44 -6.71
CA ARG A 29 -17.06 3.18 -6.34
C ARG A 29 -16.14 3.42 -5.14
N ASN A 30 -16.27 2.61 -4.10
CA ASN A 30 -15.34 2.62 -2.97
C ASN A 30 -13.98 2.08 -3.46
N ALA A 31 -12.98 2.96 -3.52
CA ALA A 31 -11.62 2.68 -3.99
C ALA A 31 -10.60 2.59 -2.83
N SER A 32 -11.06 2.30 -1.60
CA SER A 32 -10.18 2.23 -0.44
C SER A 32 -9.48 0.88 -0.29
N LEU A 33 -9.91 -0.17 -0.98
CA LEU A 33 -9.28 -1.48 -0.88
C LEU A 33 -8.01 -1.50 -1.74
N ILE A 34 -6.92 -1.92 -1.14
CA ILE A 34 -5.59 -1.99 -1.76
C ILE A 34 -5.03 -3.39 -1.64
N ARG A 35 -4.09 -3.69 -2.55
CA ARG A 35 -3.14 -4.79 -2.45
C ARG A 35 -1.78 -4.24 -2.06
N HIS A 36 -1.12 -4.92 -1.13
CA HIS A 36 0.24 -4.60 -0.73
C HIS A 36 1.04 -5.88 -0.56
N ALA A 37 2.36 -5.80 -0.73
CA ALA A 37 3.26 -6.94 -0.53
C ALA A 37 4.32 -6.59 0.51
N VAL A 38 4.67 -7.58 1.33
CA VAL A 38 5.69 -7.45 2.37
C VAL A 38 6.58 -8.68 2.31
N VAL A 39 7.89 -8.48 2.45
CA VAL A 39 8.85 -9.57 2.64
C VAL A 39 8.66 -10.13 4.05
N THR A 40 8.39 -11.42 4.18
CA THR A 40 8.13 -12.06 5.48
C THR A 40 8.95 -13.32 5.66
N GLY A 41 9.41 -13.56 6.88
CA GLY A 41 10.10 -14.78 7.27
C GLY A 41 11.60 -14.77 6.97
N ALA A 42 12.30 -15.81 7.42
CA ALA A 42 13.75 -15.96 7.25
C ALA A 42 14.17 -16.23 5.79
N GLU A 43 13.25 -16.74 4.97
CA GLU A 43 13.48 -17.02 3.54
C GLU A 43 13.09 -15.83 2.64
N GLU A 44 12.83 -14.66 3.22
CA GLU A 44 12.50 -13.41 2.49
C GLU A 44 11.37 -13.58 1.46
N MET A 45 10.35 -14.35 1.83
CA MET A 45 9.25 -14.62 0.91
C MET A 45 8.34 -13.41 0.79
N CYS A 46 8.17 -12.92 -0.43
CA CYS A 46 7.20 -11.85 -0.75
C CYS A 46 5.76 -12.37 -0.57
N THR A 47 5.10 -11.90 0.50
CA THR A 47 3.72 -12.26 0.83
C THR A 47 2.77 -11.13 0.45
N VAL A 48 1.66 -11.52 -0.18
CA VAL A 48 0.60 -10.61 -0.63
C VAL A 48 -0.47 -10.47 0.43
N PHE A 49 -0.87 -9.23 0.68
CA PHE A 49 -1.92 -8.85 1.60
C PHE A 49 -2.90 -7.90 0.93
N TYR A 50 -4.11 -7.88 1.46
CA TYR A 50 -5.16 -6.95 1.05
C TYR A 50 -5.61 -6.18 2.28
N GLY A 51 -6.02 -4.93 2.11
CA GLY A 51 -6.44 -4.10 3.23
C GLY A 51 -7.17 -2.86 2.78
N ARG A 52 -7.89 -2.24 3.70
CA ARG A 52 -8.49 -0.92 3.50
C ARG A 52 -7.46 0.14 3.87
N LEU A 53 -7.12 1.01 2.93
CA LEU A 53 -6.37 2.22 3.22
C LEU A 53 -7.27 3.17 4.02
N GLU A 54 -6.82 3.57 5.22
CA GLU A 54 -7.55 4.41 6.18
C GLU A 54 -7.05 5.85 6.20
N GLN A 55 -5.73 6.05 6.11
CA GLN A 55 -5.10 7.37 6.00
C GLN A 55 -3.73 7.26 5.31
N ILE A 56 -3.31 8.33 4.65
CA ILE A 56 -1.90 8.57 4.32
C ILE A 56 -1.41 9.64 5.29
N LEU A 57 -0.31 9.35 5.98
CA LEU A 57 0.30 10.25 6.95
C LEU A 57 1.58 10.81 6.36
N GLU A 58 1.73 12.13 6.42
CA GLU A 58 2.98 12.81 6.11
C GLU A 58 3.73 13.06 7.42
N CYS A 59 4.94 12.52 7.51
CA CYS A 59 5.84 12.72 8.64
C CYS A 59 7.07 13.48 8.16
N ASN A 60 7.24 14.70 8.63
CA ASN A 60 8.45 15.49 8.37
C ASN A 60 9.45 15.19 9.49
N ILE A 61 10.55 14.52 9.13
CA ILE A 61 11.57 14.09 10.09
C ILE A 61 12.46 15.28 10.43
N PRO A 62 12.61 15.64 11.71
CA PRO A 62 13.44 16.77 12.10
C PRO A 62 14.92 16.49 11.82
N VAL A 63 15.66 17.54 11.46
CA VAL A 63 17.11 17.46 11.16
C VAL A 63 17.95 17.28 12.43
N HIS A 64 17.42 17.70 13.58
CA HIS A 64 18.20 17.96 14.79
C HIS A 64 18.60 16.73 15.61
N ASP A 65 18.22 15.52 15.19
CA ASP A 65 18.63 14.27 15.84
C ASP A 65 19.07 13.22 14.79
N PRO A 66 20.22 13.45 14.13
CA PRO A 66 20.73 12.52 13.12
C PRO A 66 21.18 11.18 13.71
N ALA A 67 21.45 11.10 15.02
CA ALA A 67 21.81 9.85 15.68
C ALA A 67 20.61 8.90 15.77
N PHE A 68 19.43 9.44 16.09
CA PHE A 68 18.19 8.65 16.13
C PHE A 68 17.63 8.38 14.73
N TRP A 69 17.56 9.40 13.87
CA TRP A 69 16.92 9.28 12.57
C TRP A 69 17.84 8.76 11.46
N SER A 70 19.16 8.79 11.64
CA SER A 70 20.14 8.33 10.65
C SER A 70 19.86 8.94 9.26
N HIS A 71 19.85 8.12 8.21
CA HIS A 71 19.56 8.50 6.83
C HIS A 71 18.15 9.11 6.62
N LEU A 72 17.25 8.98 7.59
CA LEU A 72 15.92 9.59 7.54
C LEU A 72 15.91 11.04 8.05
N SER A 73 16.99 11.54 8.65
CA SER A 73 17.06 12.90 9.17
C SER A 73 16.79 13.94 8.09
N GLY A 74 15.90 14.90 8.36
CA GLY A 74 15.52 15.94 7.40
C GLY A 74 14.70 15.46 6.20
N THR A 75 14.33 14.17 6.15
CA THR A 75 13.51 13.61 5.08
C THR A 75 12.01 13.74 5.36
N ARG A 76 11.20 13.58 4.32
CA ARG A 76 9.75 13.44 4.43
C ARG A 76 9.36 11.99 4.21
N LEU A 77 8.75 11.37 5.21
CA LEU A 77 8.19 10.03 5.12
C LEU A 77 6.70 10.09 4.84
N LEU A 78 6.26 9.28 3.89
CA LEU A 78 4.85 9.01 3.64
C LEU A 78 4.51 7.62 4.17
N LEU A 79 3.60 7.57 5.12
CA LEU A 79 3.14 6.34 5.76
C LEU A 79 1.68 6.08 5.37
N ALA A 80 1.29 4.81 5.36
CA ALA A 80 -0.09 4.40 5.09
C ALA A 80 -0.65 3.66 6.29
N LEU A 81 -1.75 4.15 6.85
CA LEU A 81 -2.54 3.42 7.82
C LEU A 81 -3.46 2.48 7.06
N ILE A 82 -3.22 1.18 7.19
CA ILE A 82 -3.96 0.14 6.45
C ILE A 82 -4.63 -0.78 7.46
N THR A 83 -5.94 -0.96 7.38
CA THR A 83 -6.68 -1.99 8.10
C THR A 83 -6.68 -3.28 7.27
N PRO A 84 -5.88 -4.31 7.62
CA PRO A 84 -5.70 -5.48 6.79
C PRO A 84 -6.96 -6.36 6.75
N CYS A 85 -7.21 -7.01 5.64
CA CYS A 85 -8.25 -8.03 5.51
C CYS A 85 -7.67 -9.40 5.88
N GLN A 86 -8.41 -10.20 6.65
CA GLN A 86 -8.01 -11.57 6.95
C GLN A 86 -8.24 -12.47 5.73
N THR A 87 -7.27 -12.53 4.83
CA THR A 87 -7.31 -13.33 3.60
C THR A 87 -6.51 -14.63 3.68
N PHE A 88 -5.89 -14.92 4.83
CA PHE A 88 -5.01 -16.07 5.05
C PHE A 88 -3.89 -16.18 4.00
N LYS A 89 -3.29 -15.03 3.62
CA LYS A 89 -2.21 -14.91 2.62
C LYS A 89 -2.59 -15.41 1.22
N LYS A 90 -3.90 -15.55 0.92
CA LYS A 90 -4.36 -15.93 -0.41
C LYS A 90 -4.26 -14.75 -1.37
N ASP A 91 -3.84 -15.03 -2.60
CA ASP A 91 -3.71 -14.06 -3.67
C ASP A 91 -4.95 -14.07 -4.59
N ALA A 92 -5.71 -12.97 -4.58
CA ALA A 92 -6.91 -12.79 -5.40
C ALA A 92 -6.65 -12.73 -6.91
N THR A 93 -5.38 -12.58 -7.33
CA THR A 93 -5.00 -12.72 -8.75
C THR A 93 -4.95 -14.18 -9.21
N LYS A 94 -4.83 -15.14 -8.28
CA LYS A 94 -4.67 -16.57 -8.57
C LYS A 94 -5.91 -17.39 -8.25
N THR A 95 -6.69 -16.98 -7.25
CA THR A 95 -7.85 -17.72 -6.77
C THR A 95 -8.93 -16.78 -6.26
N LEU A 96 -10.14 -17.30 -6.08
CA LEU A 96 -11.22 -16.56 -5.44
C LEU A 96 -10.85 -16.33 -3.96
N VAL A 97 -10.79 -15.06 -3.56
CA VAL A 97 -10.50 -14.66 -2.17
C VAL A 97 -11.65 -13.87 -1.60
N THR A 98 -12.09 -14.28 -0.42
CA THR A 98 -13.11 -13.61 0.37
C THR A 98 -12.61 -13.34 1.78
N TYR A 99 -13.13 -12.31 2.43
CA TYR A 99 -12.86 -12.03 3.84
C TYR A 99 -14.13 -11.55 4.56
N THR A 100 -14.16 -11.77 5.88
CA THR A 100 -15.21 -11.27 6.79
C THR A 100 -14.65 -10.36 7.88
N GLN A 101 -13.39 -10.58 8.25
CA GLN A 101 -12.72 -9.89 9.34
C GLN A 101 -11.63 -8.96 8.82
N GLU A 102 -11.52 -7.84 9.50
CA GLU A 102 -10.45 -6.87 9.37
C GLU A 102 -9.56 -6.97 10.62
N LEU A 103 -8.25 -6.81 10.44
CA LEU A 103 -7.23 -6.94 11.49
C LEU A 103 -6.74 -5.55 11.94
N ASN A 104 -5.93 -5.53 12.99
CA ASN A 104 -5.30 -4.30 13.49
C ASN A 104 -4.35 -3.70 12.44
N SER A 105 -4.28 -2.37 12.45
CA SER A 105 -3.67 -1.62 11.35
C SER A 105 -2.16 -1.83 11.21
N GLY A 106 -1.68 -1.90 9.96
CA GLY A 106 -0.26 -1.92 9.60
C GLY A 106 0.18 -0.58 9.00
N CYS A 107 1.50 -0.36 8.94
CA CYS A 107 2.11 0.88 8.48
C CYS A 107 3.23 0.61 7.45
N CYS A 108 3.02 1.02 6.20
CA CYS A 108 4.05 1.43 5.22
C CYS A 108 3.37 1.72 3.87
N LEU A 109 3.61 2.90 3.27
CA LEU A 109 3.04 3.26 1.97
C LEU A 109 3.74 2.54 0.80
N GLN A 110 5.05 2.30 0.92
CA GLN A 110 5.90 1.74 -0.13
C GLN A 110 5.55 0.30 -0.51
N THR A 111 4.84 -0.40 0.38
CA THR A 111 4.39 -1.77 0.15
C THR A 111 3.12 -1.84 -0.70
N ILE A 112 2.39 -0.73 -0.87
CA ILE A 112 1.16 -0.67 -1.65
C ILE A 112 1.49 -0.82 -3.13
N GLN A 113 0.79 -1.74 -3.78
CA GLN A 113 0.99 -2.06 -5.20
C GLN A 113 -0.12 -1.45 -6.07
N ASN A 114 -1.37 -1.59 -5.64
CA ASN A 114 -2.51 -1.16 -6.44
C ASN A 114 -3.80 -1.07 -5.62
N VAL A 115 -4.75 -0.28 -6.13
CA VAL A 115 -6.14 -0.30 -5.70
C VAL A 115 -6.83 -1.53 -6.31
N VAL A 116 -7.63 -2.22 -5.51
CA VAL A 116 -8.41 -3.40 -5.92
C VAL A 116 -9.90 -3.19 -5.67
N GLY A 117 -10.72 -3.93 -6.40
CA GLY A 117 -12.17 -3.92 -6.18
C GLY A 117 -12.57 -4.84 -5.04
N ARG A 118 -13.72 -4.55 -4.41
CA ARG A 118 -14.45 -5.52 -3.58
C ARG A 118 -15.94 -5.47 -3.86
N ILE A 119 -16.59 -6.61 -3.71
CA ILE A 119 -18.03 -6.76 -3.83
C ILE A 119 -18.58 -7.48 -2.61
N GLN A 120 -19.73 -7.05 -2.11
CA GLN A 120 -20.40 -7.74 -1.03
C GLN A 120 -21.11 -8.96 -1.60
N VAL A 121 -20.87 -10.13 -1.00
CA VAL A 121 -21.54 -11.38 -1.35
C VAL A 121 -22.67 -11.58 -0.34
N GLU A 122 -23.91 -11.37 -0.79
CA GLU A 122 -25.12 -11.30 0.05
C GLU A 122 -25.33 -12.54 0.94
N VAL A 123 -24.90 -13.71 0.49
CA VAL A 123 -25.27 -14.98 1.13
C VAL A 123 -24.65 -15.14 2.54
N HIS A 124 -23.58 -14.40 2.89
CA HIS A 124 -22.90 -14.60 4.18
C HIS A 124 -22.27 -13.35 4.81
N ASN A 125 -22.61 -12.13 4.36
CA ASN A 125 -21.92 -10.89 4.79
C ASN A 125 -20.39 -10.95 4.58
N HIS A 126 -19.96 -11.60 3.50
CA HIS A 126 -18.56 -11.68 3.10
C HIS A 126 -18.26 -10.62 2.03
N TRP A 127 -17.00 -10.18 1.98
CA TRP A 127 -16.48 -9.38 0.88
C TRP A 127 -15.67 -10.27 -0.04
N GLY A 128 -16.03 -10.31 -1.33
CA GLY A 128 -15.19 -10.87 -2.39
C GLY A 128 -14.22 -9.83 -2.92
N ILE A 129 -12.95 -10.20 -3.06
CA ILE A 129 -11.91 -9.34 -3.63
C ILE A 129 -11.88 -9.55 -5.15
N ILE A 130 -11.89 -8.44 -5.88
CA ILE A 130 -11.74 -8.41 -7.34
C ILE A 130 -10.40 -7.75 -7.63
N ASP A 131 -9.38 -8.58 -7.84
CA ASP A 131 -8.06 -8.13 -8.25
C ASP A 131 -7.80 -8.46 -9.71
N ARG A 132 -7.47 -7.42 -10.49
CA ARG A 132 -7.15 -7.51 -11.92
C ARG A 132 -5.80 -6.88 -12.24
N SER A 133 -4.96 -6.63 -11.25
CA SER A 133 -3.68 -5.92 -11.46
C SER A 133 -2.63 -6.70 -12.23
N SER A 134 -2.88 -8.00 -12.50
CA SER A 134 -1.95 -8.93 -13.14
C SER A 134 -0.49 -8.67 -12.70
N ASP A 135 0.44 -8.52 -13.64
CA ASP A 135 1.86 -8.30 -13.38
C ASP A 135 2.29 -6.84 -13.59
N VAL A 136 1.34 -5.90 -13.75
CA VAL A 136 1.64 -4.53 -14.23
C VAL A 136 2.12 -3.58 -13.13
N ALA A 137 1.89 -3.90 -11.85
CA ALA A 137 2.33 -3.06 -10.72
C ALA A 137 2.76 -3.93 -9.53
N ARG A 138 4.08 -4.11 -9.36
CA ARG A 138 4.67 -4.92 -8.29
C ARG A 138 5.78 -4.12 -7.58
N THR A 139 5.73 -4.10 -6.26
CA THR A 139 6.85 -3.69 -5.41
C THR A 139 8.03 -4.61 -5.68
N ILE A 140 9.16 -4.01 -6.02
CA ILE A 140 10.45 -4.68 -6.11
C ILE A 140 11.18 -4.36 -4.82
N PHE A 141 11.57 -5.40 -4.09
CA PHE A 141 12.46 -5.27 -2.95
C PHE A 141 13.88 -5.39 -3.48
N VAL A 142 14.69 -4.36 -3.22
CA VAL A 142 16.11 -4.35 -3.58
C VAL A 142 16.86 -4.51 -2.27
N GLU A 143 17.82 -5.42 -2.24
CA GLU A 143 18.76 -5.50 -1.12
C GLU A 143 19.49 -4.17 -1.02
N ASP A 144 19.68 -3.67 0.21
CA ASP A 144 20.57 -2.54 0.43
C ASP A 144 21.99 -3.02 0.05
N MET A 145 22.40 -2.78 -1.19
CA MET A 145 23.81 -2.90 -1.53
C MET A 145 24.52 -1.88 -0.65
N ASP A 146 25.34 -2.38 0.28
CA ASP A 146 26.26 -1.55 1.05
C ASP A 146 26.90 -0.57 0.08
N ILE A 147 26.56 0.72 0.21
CA ILE A 147 27.23 1.78 -0.50
C ILE A 147 28.64 1.80 0.08
N MET A 148 29.51 0.95 -0.46
CA MET A 148 30.93 1.05 -0.27
C MET A 148 31.30 2.40 -0.87
N VAL A 149 31.46 3.38 0.03
CA VAL A 149 32.14 4.63 -0.27
C VAL A 149 33.57 4.22 -0.63
N GLU A 150 33.82 3.92 -1.90
CA GLU A 150 35.19 3.80 -2.40
C GLU A 150 35.89 5.13 -2.08
N GLY A 151 37.03 5.00 -1.41
CA GLY A 151 37.71 6.07 -0.72
C GLY A 151 37.97 7.28 -1.61
N LEU A 152 37.61 8.44 -1.08
CA LEU A 152 38.34 9.66 -1.36
C LEU A 152 39.68 9.54 -0.61
N ASP A 153 40.66 8.92 -1.26
CA ASP A 153 42.06 9.15 -0.92
C ASP A 153 42.50 10.46 -1.59
N ASP A 154 42.94 11.40 -0.75
CA ASP A 154 43.51 12.72 -1.09
C ASP A 154 44.80 12.63 -1.94
#